data_AF-A0A4R4V2V7-F1
#
_entry.id   AF-A0A4R4V2V7-F1
#
_cell.length_a   1.000
_cell.length_b   1.000
_cell.length_c   1.000
_cell.angle_alpha   90.00
_cell.angle_beta   90.00
_cell.angle_gamma   90.00
#
_symmetry.space_group_name_H-M   'P 1'
#
loop_
_entity.id
_entity.type
_entity.pdbx_description
1 polymer ?
#
loop_
_entity_poly.entity_id
_entity_poly.type
_entity_poly.pdbx_seq_one_letter_code
_entity_poly.pdbx_strand_id
1 'polypeptide(L)' 'MLVKPRTVLNRLAETAEHIAEFARKFGDQNWVDMDEDETADWRKVLTDLEAAAATFRRAVNLIG' A
#
# COMPACT_ATOMS: atom_id res chain seq x y z
N MET A 1 7.73 -7.95 32.58
CA MET A 1 7.79 -8.19 31.12
C MET A 1 7.39 -6.88 30.45
N LEU A 2 8.37 -6.07 30.05
CA LEU A 2 8.13 -4.77 29.42
C LEU A 2 7.63 -5.04 28.00
N VAL A 3 6.37 -4.71 27.72
CA VAL A 3 5.86 -4.63 26.36
C VAL A 3 6.71 -3.55 25.68
N LYS A 4 7.69 -3.96 24.86
CA LYS A 4 8.44 -3.01 24.03
C LYS A 4 7.42 -2.19 23.25
N PRO A 5 7.63 -0.88 23.04
CA PRO A 5 6.79 -0.12 22.14
C PRO A 5 6.94 -0.75 20.75
N ARG A 6 5.99 -1.63 20.42
CA ARG A 6 5.68 -2.07 19.07
C ARG A 6 5.01 -0.84 18.46
N THR A 7 5.84 0.15 18.15
CA THR A 7 5.48 1.55 17.96
C THR A 7 4.45 1.71 16.86
N VAL A 8 3.66 2.78 16.94
CA VAL A 8 2.79 3.22 15.83
C VAL A 8 3.58 3.30 14.52
N LEU A 9 4.85 3.71 14.57
CA LEU A 9 5.77 3.73 13.42
C LEU A 9 6.00 2.35 12.79
N ASN A 10 6.23 1.29 13.58
CA ASN A 10 6.38 -0.06 13.05
C ASN A 10 5.10 -0.54 12.36
N ARG A 11 3.93 -0.22 12.92
CA ARG A 11 2.64 -0.55 12.30
C ARG A 11 2.41 0.21 10.99
N LEU A 12 2.84 1.47 10.92
CA LEU A 12 2.75 2.29 9.70
C LEU A 12 3.68 1.76 8.60
N ALA A 13 4.88 1.31 8.97
CA ALA A 13 5.81 0.67 8.03
C ALA A 13 5.25 -0.67 7.50
N GLU A 14 4.77 -1.55 8.37
CA GLU A 14 4.10 -2.82 7.99
C GLU A 14 2.89 -2.56 7.08
N THR A 15 2.09 -1.52 7.37
CA THR A 15 0.93 -1.15 6.54
C THR A 15 1.36 -0.70 5.14
N ALA A 16 2.43 0.10 5.05
CA ALA A 16 2.95 0.55 3.76
C ALA A 16 3.52 -0.60 2.91
N GLU A 17 4.07 -1.63 3.53
CA GLU A 17 4.53 -2.84 2.85
C GLU A 17 3.35 -3.66 2.33
N HIS A 18 2.33 -3.92 3.16
CA HIS A 18 1.13 -4.67 2.75
C HIS A 18 0.37 -3.99 1.61
N ILE A 19 0.22 -2.66 1.64
CA ILE A 19 -0.46 -1.92 0.57
C ILE A 19 0.31 -2.05 -0.75
N ALA A 20 1.64 -1.89 -0.72
CA ALA A 20 2.47 -2.02 -1.92
C ALA A 20 2.48 -3.46 -2.47
N GLU A 21 2.50 -4.46 -1.59
CA GLU A 21 2.42 -5.86 -1.98
C GLU A 21 1.06 -6.20 -2.59
N PHE A 22 -0.04 -5.71 -2.01
CA PHE A 22 -1.38 -5.86 -2.57
C PHE A 22 -1.48 -5.22 -3.95
N ALA A 23 -1.01 -3.98 -4.10
CA ALA A 23 -1.07 -3.27 -5.38
C ALA A 23 -0.33 -4.04 -6.49
N ARG A 24 0.89 -4.53 -6.19
CA ARG A 24 1.65 -5.36 -7.14
C ARG A 24 0.91 -6.64 -7.49
N LYS A 25 0.49 -7.42 -6.48
CA LYS A 25 -0.19 -8.71 -6.71
C LYS A 25 -1.51 -8.54 -7.45
N PHE A 26 -2.25 -7.46 -7.20
CA PHE A 26 -3.51 -7.16 -7.87
C PHE A 26 -3.28 -6.68 -9.31
N GLY A 27 -2.28 -5.83 -9.55
CA GLY A 27 -1.90 -5.39 -10.89
C GLY A 27 -1.30 -6.50 -11.76
N ASP A 28 -0.66 -7.50 -11.16
CA ASP A 28 -0.16 -8.69 -11.86
C ASP A 28 -1.28 -9.69 -12.22
N GLN A 29 -2.51 -9.50 -11.71
CA GLN A 29 -3.63 -10.34 -12.13
C GLN A 29 -3.98 -10.00 -13.57
N ASN A 30 -4.17 -11.04 -14.38
CA ASN A 30 -4.59 -10.88 -15.75
C ASN A 30 -6.09 -10.54 -15.75
N TRP A 31 -6.43 -9.25 -15.92
CA TRP A 31 -7.80 -8.71 -15.85
C TRP A 31 -8.61 -9.00 -17.12
N VAL A 32 -8.63 -10.27 -17.54
CA VAL A 32 -9.07 -10.71 -18.88
C VAL A 32 -10.57 -10.44 -19.14
N ASP A 33 -11.38 -10.30 -18.08
CA ASP A 33 -12.83 -10.15 -18.17
C ASP A 33 -13.34 -8.74 -17.79
N MET A 34 -12.46 -7.74 -17.68
CA MET A 34 -12.84 -6.37 -17.30
C MET A 34 -12.96 -5.49 -18.55
N ASP A 35 -13.95 -4.61 -18.57
CA ASP A 35 -14.04 -3.59 -19.62
C ASP A 35 -13.00 -2.47 -19.41
N GLU A 36 -12.86 -1.58 -20.40
CA GLU A 36 -11.84 -0.52 -20.38
C GLU A 36 -12.06 0.49 -19.24
N ASP A 37 -13.32 0.80 -18.92
CA ASP A 37 -13.66 1.75 -17.86
C ASP A 37 -13.36 1.16 -16.49
N GLU A 38 -13.75 -0.10 -16.26
CA GLU A 38 -13.45 -0.84 -15.05
C GLU A 38 -11.93 -1.01 -14.88
N THR A 39 -11.21 -1.35 -15.95
CA THR A 39 -9.75 -1.41 -15.97
C THR A 39 -9.10 -0.07 -15.62
N ALA A 40 -9.65 1.05 -16.11
CA ALA A 40 -9.13 2.39 -15.82
C ALA A 40 -9.35 2.76 -14.35
N ASP A 41 -10.52 2.46 -13.79
CA ASP A 41 -10.82 2.67 -12.37
C ASP A 41 -9.88 1.86 -11.47
N TRP A 42 -9.62 0.59 -11.80
CA TRP A 42 -8.68 -0.22 -11.03
C TRP A 42 -7.23 0.25 -11.13
N ARG A 43 -6.79 0.75 -12.29
CA ARG A 43 -5.47 1.41 -12.42
C ARG A 43 -5.36 2.64 -11.52
N LYS A 44 -6.43 3.41 -11.39
CA LYS A 44 -6.47 4.56 -10.48
C LYS A 44 -6.36 4.10 -9.02
N VAL A 45 -7.11 3.08 -8.61
CA VAL A 45 -7.02 2.49 -7.27
C VAL A 45 -5.58 2.02 -6.96
N LEU A 46 -4.92 1.35 -7.91
CA LEU A 46 -3.52 0.95 -7.75
C LEU A 46 -2.58 2.15 -7.53
N THR A 47 -2.75 3.21 -8.32
CA THR A 47 -1.96 4.44 -8.20
C THR A 47 -2.16 5.10 -6.83
N ASP A 48 -3.40 5.16 -6.35
CA ASP A 48 -3.73 5.75 -5.05
C ASP A 48 -3.14 4.93 -3.89
N LEU A 49 -3.15 3.60 -4.00
CA LEU A 49 -2.54 2.69 -3.02
C LEU A 49 -1.01 2.86 -2.95
N GLU A 50 -0.35 2.97 -4.10
CA GLU A 50 1.10 3.24 -4.15
C GLU A 50 1.45 4.60 -3.53
N ALA A 51 0.65 5.64 -3.82
CA ALA A 51 0.82 6.96 -3.24
C ALA A 51 0.61 6.96 -1.71
N ALA A 52 -0.38 6.22 -1.21
CA ALA A 52 -0.61 6.04 0.22
C ALA A 52 0.57 5.33 0.88
N ALA A 53 1.09 4.25 0.29
CA ALA A 53 2.26 3.54 0.78
C ALA A 53 3.51 4.46 0.84
N ALA A 54 3.75 5.26 -0.20
CA ALA A 54 4.84 6.23 -0.22
C ALA A 54 4.70 7.29 0.89
N THR A 55 3.48 7.77 1.13
CA THR A 55 3.16 8.73 2.19
C THR A 55 3.46 8.15 3.58
N PHE A 56 3.03 6.91 3.84
CA PHE A 56 3.32 6.23 5.10
C PHE A 56 4.82 6.03 5.33
N ARG A 57 5.57 5.59 4.31
CA ARG A 57 7.03 5.47 4.40
C ARG A 57 7.70 6.81 4.72
N ARG A 58 7.25 7.89 4.06
CA ARG A 58 7.78 9.23 4.33
C ARG A 58 7.47 9.69 5.76
N ALA A 59 6.27 9.44 6.25
CA ALA A 59 5.90 9.77 7.63
C ALA A 59 6.77 9.02 8.64
N VAL A 60 7.04 7.73 8.41
CA VAL A 60 7.97 6.95 9.25
C VAL A 60 9.37 7.56 9.25
N ASN A 61 9.91 7.92 8.07
CA ASN A 61 11.25 8.51 7.93
C ASN A 61 11.40 9.93 8.52
N LEU A 62 10.30 10.66 8.72
CA LEU A 62 10.34 12.01 9.32
C LEU A 62 10.28 11.98 10.85
N ILE A 63 9.80 10.88 11.43
CA ILE A 63 9.55 10.76 12.88
C ILE A 63 10.62 9.90 13.56
N GLY A 64 11.19 8.92 12.87
CA GLY A 64 12.29 8.06 13.36
C GLY A 64 13.66 8.62 13.04
#